data_AF-A0A4Z0A1I3-F1
#
_entry.id   AF-A0A4Z0A1I3-F1
#
_cell.length_a   1.000
_cell.length_b   1.000
_cell.length_c   1.000
_cell.angle_alpha   90.00
_cell.angle_beta   90.00
_cell.angle_gamma   90.00
#
_symmetry.space_group_name_H-M   'P 1'
#
loop_
_entity.id
_entity.type
_entity.pdbx_description
1 polymer ?
#
loop_
_entity_poly.entity_id
_entity_poly.type
_entity_poly.pdbx_seq_one_letter_code
_entity_poly.pdbx_strand_id
1 'polypeptide(L)'
;MSLVAAASGFLGAHIVGQLLDAGYKVRDTARSPKADAVRAAYARYGDKFELVAIKDIATSDLAPALKDNKMSAITLTSSSVDGSRRILEAPLSSNFKKIVVTGSTAALHDPTLTFTNLTCNENSCLSTTREEALVSDASGFLVYSASKAPAEKEIWKFAEEHPDVDITTTPARSSPAPRSRRLDRAHLQPRQRRRRPALHRPGLDLPPLYVNVADVTKAHVLALRAPSASKPKRIIVSSGEFYFSDAIRHLASILPELKARLPDLSAAPEDPKE
;
A
#
# COMPACT_ATOMS: atom_id res chain seq x y z
N MET A 1 4.23 17.51 12.89
CA MET A 1 3.30 17.44 11.76
C MET A 1 3.83 16.37 10.81
N SER A 2 2.98 15.40 10.44
CA SER A 2 3.31 14.30 9.55
C SER A 2 2.76 14.58 8.16
N LEU A 3 3.52 14.28 7.12
CA LEU A 3 3.06 14.40 5.74
C LEU A 3 2.62 13.02 5.23
N VAL A 4 1.43 12.95 4.64
CA VAL A 4 1.00 11.78 3.90
C VAL A 4 0.91 12.15 2.43
N ALA A 5 1.39 11.30 1.53
CA ALA A 5 1.23 11.50 0.10
C ALA A 5 0.23 10.46 -0.42
N ALA A 6 -1.06 10.83 -0.42
CA ALA A 6 -2.20 10.20 -1.08
C ALA A 6 -3.41 9.81 -0.18
N ALA A 7 -3.94 10.74 0.62
CA ALA A 7 -5.25 10.61 1.32
C ALA A 7 -6.36 10.06 0.44
N SER A 8 -6.33 10.38 -0.86
CA SER A 8 -7.39 10.00 -1.80
C SER A 8 -7.37 8.52 -2.20
N GLY A 9 -6.34 7.77 -1.82
CA GLY A 9 -6.23 6.33 -2.03
C GLY A 9 -6.77 5.53 -0.83
N PHE A 10 -7.11 4.25 -1.05
CA PHE A 10 -7.65 3.37 -0.01
C PHE A 10 -6.71 3.29 1.22
N LEU A 11 -5.47 2.84 1.02
CA LEU A 11 -4.52 2.71 2.12
C LEU A 11 -4.13 4.07 2.72
N GLY A 12 -3.89 5.08 1.88
CA GLY A 12 -3.56 6.44 2.33
C GLY A 12 -4.64 7.04 3.24
N ALA A 13 -5.92 6.86 2.90
CA ALA A 13 -7.03 7.29 3.74
C ALA A 13 -7.04 6.60 5.12
N HIS A 14 -6.75 5.31 5.15
CA HIS A 14 -6.60 4.59 6.42
C HIS A 14 -5.42 5.11 7.24
N ILE A 15 -4.28 5.40 6.61
CA ILE A 15 -3.09 5.99 7.25
C ILE A 15 -3.39 7.35 7.86
N VAL A 16 -4.01 8.26 7.11
CA VAL A 16 -4.42 9.57 7.62
C VAL A 16 -5.33 9.42 8.83
N GLY A 17 -6.35 8.55 8.73
CA GLY A 17 -7.28 8.30 9.82
C GLY A 17 -6.58 7.84 11.10
N GLN A 18 -5.71 6.83 11.02
CA GLN A 18 -5.00 6.35 12.20
C GLN A 18 -3.96 7.34 12.73
N LEU A 19 -3.30 8.12 11.87
CA LEU A 19 -2.39 9.17 12.33
C LEU A 19 -3.15 10.26 13.11
N LEU A 20 -4.30 10.71 12.61
CA LEU A 20 -5.14 11.69 13.28
C LEU A 20 -5.69 11.13 14.62
N ASP A 21 -6.16 9.88 14.63
CA ASP A 21 -6.63 9.19 15.83
C ASP A 21 -5.48 8.99 16.85
N ALA A 22 -4.25 8.83 16.38
CA ALA A 22 -3.03 8.73 17.18
C ALA A 22 -2.47 10.08 17.65
N GLY A 23 -3.17 11.19 17.39
CA GLY A 23 -2.85 12.54 17.86
C GLY A 23 -1.88 13.34 16.97
N TYR A 24 -1.52 12.83 15.79
CA TYR A 24 -0.68 13.57 14.86
C TYR A 24 -1.46 14.68 14.16
N LYS A 25 -0.80 15.82 13.91
CA LYS A 25 -1.23 16.76 12.86
C LYS A 25 -0.79 16.20 11.52
N VAL A 26 -1.71 16.07 10.57
CA VAL A 26 -1.46 15.50 9.25
C VAL A 26 -1.63 16.59 8.19
N ARG A 27 -0.61 16.75 7.36
CA ARG A 27 -0.73 17.42 6.07
C ARG A 27 -0.76 16.34 4.99
N ASP A 28 -1.65 16.44 4.02
CA ASP A 28 -1.71 15.49 2.91
C ASP A 28 -1.66 16.19 1.55
N THR A 29 -1.42 15.40 0.51
CA THR A 29 -1.57 15.78 -0.89
C THR A 29 -2.67 14.98 -1.59
N ALA A 30 -3.47 15.65 -2.41
CA ALA A 30 -4.42 14.99 -3.28
C ALA A 30 -4.44 15.65 -4.65
N ARG A 31 -4.70 14.83 -5.68
CA ARG A 31 -4.91 15.36 -7.04
C ARG A 31 -6.11 16.32 -7.04
N SER A 32 -5.99 17.47 -7.68
CA SER A 32 -7.00 18.55 -7.65
C SER A 32 -8.46 18.07 -7.82
N PRO A 33 -8.80 17.14 -8.76
CA PRO A 33 -10.17 16.67 -8.91
C PRO A 33 -10.77 15.97 -7.67
N LYS A 34 -9.95 15.55 -6.70
CA LYS A 34 -10.38 14.89 -5.46
C LYS A 34 -10.16 15.76 -4.22
N ALA A 35 -9.56 16.94 -4.35
CA ALA A 35 -9.11 17.70 -3.20
C ALA A 35 -10.28 18.12 -2.30
N ASP A 36 -11.37 18.61 -2.86
CA ASP A 36 -12.52 19.08 -2.07
C ASP A 36 -13.22 17.94 -1.33
N ALA A 37 -13.36 16.78 -1.99
CA ALA A 37 -13.90 15.59 -1.35
C ALA A 37 -13.03 15.11 -0.18
N VAL A 38 -11.70 15.19 -0.31
CA VAL A 38 -10.77 14.87 0.77
C VAL A 38 -10.89 15.89 1.91
N ARG A 39 -10.95 17.20 1.62
CA ARG A 39 -11.16 18.23 2.65
C ARG A 39 -12.44 18.01 3.44
N ALA A 40 -13.54 17.73 2.75
CA ALA A 40 -14.83 17.44 3.38
C ALA A 40 -14.75 16.21 4.30
N ALA A 41 -14.11 15.12 3.83
CA ALA A 41 -13.98 13.88 4.60
C ALA A 41 -13.21 14.05 5.92
N TYR A 42 -12.26 14.99 5.99
CA TYR A 42 -11.43 15.24 7.17
C TYR A 42 -11.79 16.54 7.91
N ALA A 43 -12.84 17.26 7.52
CA ALA A 43 -13.22 18.55 8.11
C ALA A 43 -13.42 18.49 9.64
N ARG A 44 -13.91 17.35 10.16
CA ARG A 44 -14.10 17.12 11.61
C ARG A 44 -12.82 17.19 12.43
N TYR A 45 -11.65 17.07 11.79
CA TYR A 45 -10.35 17.11 12.46
C TYR A 45 -9.80 18.54 12.60
N GLY A 46 -10.45 19.56 12.02
CA GLY A 46 -10.10 20.97 12.20
C GLY A 46 -8.64 21.26 11.83
N ASP A 47 -7.93 21.94 12.72
CA ASP A 47 -6.52 22.34 12.57
C ASP A 47 -5.51 21.16 12.59
N LYS A 48 -5.99 19.93 12.85
CA LYS A 48 -5.16 18.73 12.80
C LYS A 48 -4.99 18.18 11.39
N PHE A 49 -5.82 18.59 10.42
CA PHE A 49 -5.71 18.14 9.04
C PHE A 49 -5.57 19.31 8.07
N GLU A 50 -4.59 19.22 7.18
CA GLU A 50 -4.36 20.18 6.10
C GLU A 50 -4.20 19.44 4.77
N LEU A 51 -4.74 20.00 3.68
CA LEU A 51 -4.62 19.42 2.36
C LEU A 51 -4.00 20.38 1.35
N VAL A 52 -2.91 19.96 0.74
CA VAL A 52 -2.28 20.62 -0.41
C VAL A 52 -2.74 19.93 -1.70
N ALA A 53 -3.46 20.68 -2.54
CA ALA A 53 -3.89 20.16 -3.84
C ALA A 53 -2.70 20.17 -4.81
N ILE A 54 -2.47 19.05 -5.50
CA ILE A 54 -1.42 18.89 -6.51
C ILE A 54 -2.02 18.43 -7.83
N LYS A 55 -1.35 18.64 -8.96
CA LYS A 55 -1.81 18.09 -10.24
C LYS A 55 -1.45 16.61 -10.35
N ASP A 56 -0.18 16.33 -10.06
CA ASP A 56 0.43 15.02 -10.14
C ASP A 56 1.67 14.95 -9.23
N ILE A 57 1.86 13.83 -8.56
CA ILE A 57 2.89 13.67 -7.53
C ILE A 57 4.31 13.67 -8.11
N ALA A 58 4.48 13.27 -9.38
CA ALA A 58 5.77 13.19 -10.05
C ALA A 58 6.16 14.51 -10.73
N THR A 59 5.24 15.45 -10.91
CA THR A 59 5.51 16.70 -11.66
C THR A 59 5.19 17.98 -10.91
N SER A 60 4.35 17.95 -9.88
CA SER A 60 4.00 19.15 -9.11
C SER A 60 5.14 19.60 -8.21
N ASP A 61 5.10 20.87 -7.81
CA ASP A 61 5.89 21.36 -6.69
C ASP A 61 5.33 20.82 -5.37
N LEU A 62 6.17 20.14 -4.59
CA LEU A 62 5.80 19.56 -3.30
C LEU A 62 6.25 20.43 -2.12
N ALA A 63 7.00 21.52 -2.35
CA ALA A 63 7.47 22.40 -1.29
C ALA A 63 6.34 22.93 -0.38
N PRO A 64 5.15 23.32 -0.91
CA PRO A 64 4.04 23.74 -0.05
C PRO A 64 3.55 22.61 0.87
N ALA A 65 3.57 21.36 0.39
CA ALA A 65 3.20 20.19 1.18
C ALA A 65 4.24 19.86 2.27
N LEU A 66 5.49 20.28 2.07
CA LEU A 66 6.62 19.96 2.95
C LEU A 66 6.92 21.05 3.98
N LYS A 67 6.43 22.28 3.78
CA LYS A 67 6.67 23.44 4.64
C LYS A 67 6.39 23.17 6.13
N ASP A 68 7.26 23.61 7.04
CA ASP A 68 7.08 23.52 8.51
C ASP A 68 6.92 22.09 9.08
N ASN A 69 7.16 21.04 8.28
CA ASN A 69 7.09 19.65 8.74
C ASN A 69 8.34 19.26 9.53
N LYS A 70 8.32 19.56 10.84
CA LYS A 70 9.37 19.16 11.78
C LYS A 70 9.35 17.67 12.17
N MET A 71 8.38 16.87 11.68
CA MET A 71 8.29 15.42 11.94
C MET A 71 8.27 14.61 10.65
N SER A 72 9.48 14.22 10.20
CA SER A 72 9.97 12.83 10.03
C SER A 72 9.00 11.71 9.57
N ALA A 73 7.92 12.03 8.85
CA ALA A 73 6.96 11.03 8.42
C ALA A 73 6.45 11.36 7.04
N ILE A 74 6.87 10.59 6.05
CA ILE A 74 6.26 10.61 4.72
C ILE A 74 5.82 9.21 4.40
N THR A 75 4.51 9.05 4.20
CA THR A 75 3.96 7.81 3.69
C THR A 75 3.69 7.90 2.20
N LEU A 76 4.42 7.09 1.43
CA LEU A 76 4.41 7.10 -0.03
C LEU A 76 3.68 5.88 -0.59
N THR A 77 2.68 6.12 -1.43
CA THR A 77 2.10 5.09 -2.29
C THR A 77 2.48 5.38 -3.74
N SER A 78 3.72 5.05 -4.13
CA SER A 78 4.18 5.18 -5.51
C SER A 78 4.14 3.84 -6.25
N SER A 79 3.85 3.86 -7.55
CA SER A 79 4.04 2.72 -8.45
C SER A 79 5.01 3.02 -9.58
N SER A 80 5.69 4.17 -9.55
CA SER A 80 6.65 4.57 -10.57
C SER A 80 7.99 4.91 -9.92
N VAL A 81 9.08 4.60 -10.63
CA VAL A 81 10.45 4.93 -10.23
C VAL A 81 10.59 6.43 -10.00
N ASP A 82 10.19 7.24 -10.99
CA ASP A 82 10.31 8.71 -10.92
C ASP A 82 9.47 9.30 -9.79
N GLY A 83 8.28 8.72 -9.56
CA GLY A 83 7.41 9.11 -8.46
C GLY A 83 8.04 8.78 -7.10
N SER A 84 8.68 7.62 -6.95
CA SER A 84 9.39 7.28 -5.73
C SER A 84 10.57 8.22 -5.50
N ARG A 85 11.44 8.40 -6.50
CA ARG A 85 12.63 9.27 -6.41
C ARG A 85 12.26 10.69 -5.99
N ARG A 86 11.33 11.34 -6.70
CA ARG A 86 11.00 12.75 -6.47
C ARG A 86 10.42 13.00 -5.07
N ILE A 87 9.62 12.07 -4.55
CA ILE A 87 9.05 12.25 -3.20
C ILE A 87 10.05 11.86 -2.10
N LEU A 88 11.09 11.09 -2.41
CA LEU A 88 12.21 10.88 -1.48
C LEU A 88 13.19 12.06 -1.46
N GLU A 89 13.37 12.74 -2.60
CA GLU A 89 14.23 13.92 -2.72
C GLU A 89 13.62 15.20 -2.17
N ALA A 90 12.32 15.44 -2.40
CA ALA A 90 11.65 16.66 -1.91
C ALA A 90 11.84 16.90 -0.38
N PRO A 91 11.79 15.89 0.49
CA PRO A 91 12.06 15.98 1.92
C PRO A 91 13.48 16.39 2.29
N LEU A 92 14.49 16.14 1.44
CA LEU A 92 15.87 16.55 1.72
C LEU A 92 15.97 18.07 1.88
N SER A 93 15.20 18.82 1.09
CA SER A 93 15.10 20.28 1.19
C SER A 93 14.57 20.78 2.53
N SER A 94 13.96 19.90 3.33
CA SER A 94 13.23 20.23 4.56
C SER A 94 13.76 19.48 5.79
N ASN A 95 14.97 18.88 5.71
CA ASN A 95 15.68 18.20 6.81
C ASN A 95 14.86 17.09 7.51
N PHE A 96 14.14 16.27 6.73
CA PHE A 96 13.42 15.12 7.27
C PHE A 96 14.40 14.04 7.76
N LYS A 97 14.12 13.46 8.94
CA LYS A 97 14.96 12.41 9.56
C LYS A 97 14.38 11.00 9.51
N LYS A 98 13.14 10.84 9.06
CA LYS A 98 12.52 9.51 8.89
C LYS A 98 11.48 9.52 7.78
N ILE A 99 11.41 8.42 7.04
CA ILE A 99 10.51 8.20 5.90
C ILE A 99 9.97 6.77 5.99
N VAL A 100 8.65 6.60 5.81
CA VAL A 100 8.01 5.27 5.84
C VAL A 100 7.29 5.02 4.53
N VAL A 101 7.86 4.20 3.65
CA VAL A 101 7.34 3.97 2.32
C VAL A 101 6.42 2.75 2.29
N THR A 102 5.24 2.88 1.67
CA THR A 102 4.40 1.74 1.37
C THR A 102 5.01 0.93 0.22
N GLY A 103 5.58 -0.23 0.54
CA GLY A 103 6.03 -1.21 -0.43
C GLY A 103 4.89 -2.12 -0.92
N SER A 104 5.24 -3.17 -1.66
CA SER A 104 4.30 -4.20 -2.08
C SER A 104 4.97 -5.56 -2.01
N THR A 105 4.31 -6.59 -1.49
CA THR A 105 4.86 -7.96 -1.51
C THR A 105 5.11 -8.47 -2.92
N ALA A 106 4.44 -7.89 -3.93
CA ALA A 106 4.71 -8.13 -5.35
C ALA A 106 6.15 -7.78 -5.80
N ALA A 107 6.95 -7.10 -4.99
CA ALA A 107 8.35 -6.82 -5.28
C ALA A 107 9.33 -7.84 -4.65
N LEU A 108 8.81 -8.81 -3.88
CA LEU A 108 9.62 -9.78 -3.13
C LEU A 108 10.07 -10.97 -3.99
N HIS A 109 9.20 -11.47 -4.87
CA HIS A 109 9.44 -12.71 -5.61
C HIS A 109 8.69 -12.78 -6.93
N ASP A 110 9.06 -13.76 -7.75
CA ASP A 110 8.34 -14.10 -8.97
C ASP A 110 7.02 -14.81 -8.62
N PRO A 111 5.85 -14.28 -9.03
CA PRO A 111 4.57 -14.89 -8.73
C PRO A 111 4.39 -16.30 -9.28
N THR A 112 5.15 -16.73 -10.29
CA THR A 112 5.12 -18.13 -10.77
C THR A 112 5.64 -19.12 -9.73
N LEU A 113 6.42 -18.64 -8.76
CA LEU A 113 6.97 -19.44 -7.65
C LEU A 113 6.06 -19.44 -6.42
N THR A 114 4.88 -18.83 -6.49
CA THR A 114 3.96 -18.65 -5.35
C THR A 114 3.59 -19.97 -4.66
N PHE A 115 3.38 -21.05 -5.42
CA PHE A 115 2.95 -22.35 -4.89
C PHE A 115 4.13 -23.35 -4.84
N THR A 116 5.31 -22.85 -4.50
CA THR A 116 6.51 -23.63 -4.27
C THR A 116 6.96 -23.42 -2.83
N ASN A 117 7.95 -24.19 -2.35
CA ASN A 117 8.53 -24.03 -1.01
C ASN A 117 9.42 -22.77 -0.86
N LEU A 118 9.07 -21.68 -1.54
CA LEU A 118 9.79 -20.41 -1.51
C LEU A 118 9.50 -19.66 -0.20
N THR A 119 10.53 -19.41 0.58
CA THR A 119 10.45 -18.50 1.72
C THR A 119 10.95 -17.11 1.32
N CYS A 120 10.08 -16.10 1.47
CA CYS A 120 10.48 -14.70 1.32
C CYS A 120 10.85 -14.08 2.67
N ASN A 121 11.89 -13.25 2.67
CA ASN A 121 12.32 -12.44 3.81
C ASN A 121 12.63 -11.01 3.35
N GLU A 122 13.15 -10.19 4.27
CA GLU A 122 13.44 -8.78 4.05
C GLU A 122 14.42 -8.53 2.89
N ASN A 123 15.27 -9.52 2.58
CA ASN A 123 16.26 -9.46 1.51
C ASN A 123 15.75 -10.02 0.17
N SER A 124 14.53 -10.58 0.13
CA SER A 124 13.96 -11.12 -1.12
C SER A 124 13.64 -10.03 -2.12
N CYS A 125 13.99 -10.23 -3.38
CA CYS A 125 13.68 -9.27 -4.44
C CYS A 125 13.34 -10.00 -5.73
N LEU A 126 12.31 -9.53 -6.43
CA LEU A 126 12.04 -9.95 -7.80
C LEU A 126 13.17 -9.51 -8.73
N SER A 127 13.77 -10.48 -9.42
CA SER A 127 14.81 -10.24 -10.44
C SER A 127 14.22 -9.85 -11.80
N THR A 128 13.06 -10.41 -12.16
CA THR A 128 12.41 -10.21 -13.46
C THR A 128 12.12 -8.73 -13.73
N THR A 129 12.64 -8.25 -14.86
CA THR A 129 12.41 -6.88 -15.35
C THR A 129 11.04 -6.74 -16.00
N ARG A 130 10.58 -5.50 -16.16
CA ARG A 130 9.29 -5.23 -16.79
C ARG A 130 9.33 -5.61 -18.28
N GLU A 131 10.47 -5.41 -18.92
CA GLU A 131 10.72 -5.72 -20.33
C GLU A 131 10.64 -7.24 -20.55
N GLU A 132 11.32 -8.03 -19.71
CA GLU A 132 11.23 -9.51 -19.72
C GLU A 132 9.80 -9.99 -19.50
N ALA A 133 9.07 -9.40 -18.54
CA ALA A 133 7.68 -9.75 -18.27
C ALA A 133 6.74 -9.39 -19.44
N LEU A 134 7.04 -8.35 -20.23
CA LEU A 134 6.19 -7.95 -21.37
C LEU A 134 6.39 -8.83 -22.61
N VAL A 135 7.55 -9.49 -22.74
CA VAL A 135 7.90 -10.31 -23.91
C VAL A 135 7.44 -11.77 -23.76
N SER A 136 7.13 -12.23 -22.55
CA SER A 136 7.03 -13.65 -22.20
C SER A 136 5.61 -14.23 -22.05
N ASP A 137 4.58 -13.68 -22.71
CA ASP A 137 3.15 -14.02 -22.48
C ASP A 137 2.80 -14.10 -20.97
N ALA A 138 3.49 -13.28 -20.18
CA ALA A 138 3.46 -13.39 -18.73
C ALA A 138 2.09 -13.00 -18.18
N SER A 139 1.77 -13.56 -17.01
CA SER A 139 0.59 -13.14 -16.28
C SER A 139 0.63 -11.63 -16.03
N GLY A 140 -0.53 -10.95 -16.14
CA GLY A 140 -0.62 -9.52 -15.84
C GLY A 140 -0.17 -9.18 -14.41
N PHE A 141 -0.15 -10.17 -13.51
CA PHE A 141 0.39 -10.02 -12.17
C PHE A 141 1.93 -10.02 -12.15
N LEU A 142 2.63 -10.81 -12.98
CA LEU A 142 4.08 -10.70 -13.15
C LEU A 142 4.47 -9.33 -13.71
N VAL A 143 3.77 -8.82 -14.73
CA VAL A 143 4.03 -7.46 -15.27
C VAL A 143 3.84 -6.38 -14.18
N TYR A 144 2.81 -6.51 -13.34
CA TYR A 144 2.62 -5.61 -12.20
C TYR A 144 3.75 -5.74 -11.17
N SER A 145 4.14 -6.96 -10.83
CA SER A 145 5.21 -7.28 -9.87
C SER A 145 6.55 -6.69 -10.35
N ALA A 146 6.88 -6.91 -11.63
CA ALA A 146 8.05 -6.36 -12.29
C ALA A 146 8.05 -4.82 -12.38
N SER A 147 6.87 -4.17 -12.37
CA SER A 147 6.78 -2.71 -12.25
C SER A 147 7.04 -2.18 -10.83
N LYS A 148 6.89 -3.03 -9.81
CA LYS A 148 7.04 -2.66 -8.40
C LYS A 148 8.47 -2.84 -7.89
N ALA A 149 9.19 -3.85 -8.36
CA ALA A 149 10.55 -4.11 -7.93
C ALA A 149 11.53 -2.95 -8.20
N PRO A 150 11.54 -2.30 -9.39
CA PRO A 150 12.42 -1.14 -9.65
C PRO A 150 12.12 0.04 -8.73
N ALA A 151 10.84 0.33 -8.48
CA ALA A 151 10.44 1.42 -7.59
C ALA A 151 10.91 1.19 -6.15
N GLU A 152 10.96 -0.07 -5.69
CA GLU A 152 11.51 -0.41 -4.38
C GLU A 152 13.04 -0.35 -4.36
N LYS A 153 13.72 -0.84 -5.40
CA LYS A 153 15.19 -0.71 -5.54
C LYS A 153 15.67 0.73 -5.45
N GLU A 154 14.93 1.67 -6.02
CA GLU A 154 15.25 3.10 -5.92
C GLU A 154 15.09 3.67 -4.51
N ILE A 155 14.15 3.14 -3.71
CA ILE A 155 14.05 3.50 -2.28
C ILE A 155 15.26 3.00 -1.51
N TRP A 156 15.74 1.78 -1.80
CA TRP A 156 16.95 1.24 -1.18
C TRP A 156 18.20 2.01 -1.56
N LYS A 157 18.37 2.30 -2.86
CA LYS A 157 19.47 3.14 -3.34
C LYS A 157 19.48 4.51 -2.66
N PHE A 158 18.32 5.16 -2.56
CA PHE A 158 18.20 6.43 -1.84
C PHE A 158 18.58 6.29 -0.35
N ALA A 159 18.23 5.19 0.31
CA ALA A 159 18.62 4.94 1.70
C ALA A 159 20.15 4.79 1.87
N GLU A 160 20.83 4.20 0.89
CA GLU A 160 22.29 4.08 0.87
C GLU A 160 22.97 5.43 0.64
N GLU A 161 22.41 6.26 -0.26
CA GLU A 161 22.91 7.60 -0.57
C GLU A 161 22.66 8.61 0.58
N HIS A 162 21.67 8.36 1.43
CA HIS A 162 21.23 9.24 2.52
C HIS A 162 21.19 8.52 3.89
N PRO A 163 22.34 8.11 4.46
CA PRO A 163 22.39 7.34 5.70
C PRO A 163 21.93 8.12 6.95
N ASP A 164 21.76 9.45 6.84
CA ASP A 164 21.24 10.29 7.92
C ASP A 164 19.70 10.33 7.99
N VAL A 165 19.03 9.65 7.05
CA VAL A 165 17.57 9.51 6.98
C VAL A 165 17.17 8.08 7.36
N ASP A 166 16.35 7.92 8.40
CA ASP A 166 15.80 6.60 8.78
C ASP A 166 14.67 6.20 7.82
N ILE A 167 14.94 5.23 6.93
CA ILE A 167 13.98 4.75 5.94
C ILE A 167 13.41 3.39 6.35
N THR A 168 12.09 3.28 6.35
CA THR A 168 11.39 2.01 6.55
C THR A 168 10.46 1.75 5.36
N THR A 169 10.55 0.59 4.73
CA THR A 169 9.55 0.12 3.77
C THR A 169 8.61 -0.89 4.45
N THR A 170 7.31 -0.80 4.16
CA THR A 170 6.31 -1.75 4.70
C THR A 170 5.58 -2.47 3.56
N PRO A 171 6.21 -3.44 2.87
CA PRO A 171 5.56 -4.20 1.83
C PRO A 171 4.38 -5.00 2.40
N ALA A 172 3.21 -4.82 1.77
CA ALA A 172 1.97 -5.43 2.20
C ALA A 172 1.07 -5.76 1.01
N ARG A 173 0.26 -6.81 1.15
CA ARG A 173 -0.86 -7.11 0.24
C ARG A 173 -2.17 -6.96 0.99
N SER A 174 -2.65 -5.72 1.11
CA SER A 174 -3.93 -5.47 1.76
C SER A 174 -5.10 -5.99 0.90
N SER A 175 -5.97 -6.77 1.53
CA SER A 175 -7.26 -7.11 0.94
C SER A 175 -8.21 -5.90 1.05
N PRO A 176 -9.22 -5.78 0.17
CA PRO A 176 -10.37 -4.94 0.45
C PRO A 176 -11.00 -5.35 1.79
N ALA A 177 -10.67 -4.64 2.88
CA ALA A 177 -11.36 -4.84 4.14
C ALA A 177 -12.86 -4.51 3.96
N PRO A 178 -13.77 -5.19 4.70
CA PRO A 178 -15.14 -4.73 4.79
C PRO A 178 -15.13 -3.29 5.27
N ARG A 179 -15.77 -2.43 4.47
CA ARG A 179 -16.02 -0.99 4.68
C ARG A 179 -15.64 -0.52 6.10
N SER A 180 -14.53 0.21 6.25
CA SER A 180 -14.36 1.01 7.44
C SER A 180 -15.50 2.05 7.43
N ARG A 181 -16.43 1.96 8.40
CA ARG A 181 -17.54 2.92 8.56
C ARG A 181 -17.06 4.38 8.73
N ARG A 182 -15.75 4.60 8.84
CA ARG A 182 -15.09 5.87 9.13
C ARG A 182 -14.59 6.63 7.90
N LEU A 183 -14.46 5.97 6.74
CA LEU A 183 -14.04 6.63 5.50
C LEU A 183 -15.24 6.83 4.59
N ASP A 184 -15.53 8.10 4.31
CA ASP A 184 -16.64 8.50 3.47
C ASP A 184 -16.52 7.87 2.07
N ARG A 185 -17.66 7.69 1.39
CA ARG A 185 -17.78 7.00 0.07
C ARG A 185 -16.80 7.50 -1.01
N ALA A 186 -16.20 8.67 -0.81
CA ALA A 186 -15.30 9.38 -1.72
C ALA A 186 -13.91 8.73 -1.93
N HIS A 187 -13.40 7.94 -0.98
CA HIS A 187 -12.04 7.35 -1.07
C HIS A 187 -12.00 6.00 -1.81
N LEU A 188 -13.15 5.53 -2.29
CA LEU A 188 -13.25 4.27 -3.00
C LEU A 188 -12.68 4.39 -4.41
N GLN A 189 -11.66 3.59 -4.74
CA GLN A 189 -11.31 3.40 -6.14
C GLN A 189 -12.48 2.76 -6.89
N PRO A 190 -12.86 3.23 -8.09
CA PRO A 190 -13.91 2.60 -8.91
C PRO A 190 -13.66 1.10 -9.17
N ARG A 191 -12.40 0.66 -9.17
CA ARG A 191 -12.00 -0.75 -9.31
C ARG A 191 -12.48 -1.64 -8.16
N GLN A 192 -12.60 -1.10 -6.94
CA GLN A 192 -13.13 -1.81 -5.78
C GLN A 192 -14.64 -2.07 -5.91
N ARG A 193 -15.36 -1.26 -6.69
CA ARG A 193 -16.80 -1.42 -6.94
C ARG A 193 -17.14 -2.47 -8.00
N ARG A 194 -16.17 -2.87 -8.83
CA ARG A 194 -16.37 -3.78 -9.98
C ARG A 194 -15.78 -5.18 -9.80
N ARG A 195 -15.12 -5.47 -8.68
CA ARG A 195 -14.74 -6.85 -8.37
C ARG A 195 -16.00 -7.61 -7.96
N ARG A 196 -16.69 -8.22 -8.94
CA ARG A 196 -17.34 -9.50 -8.64
C ARG A 196 -16.25 -10.39 -8.01
N PRO A 197 -16.53 -11.18 -6.97
CA PRO A 197 -15.61 -12.23 -6.58
C PRO A 197 -15.48 -13.13 -7.81
N ALA A 198 -14.44 -12.90 -8.61
CA ALA A 198 -13.99 -13.89 -9.54
C ALA A 198 -13.43 -14.97 -8.62
N LEU A 199 -14.25 -16.00 -8.34
CA LEU A 199 -13.67 -17.27 -7.94
C LEU A 199 -12.60 -17.58 -8.98
N HIS A 200 -11.46 -18.03 -8.49
CA HIS A 200 -10.38 -18.66 -9.22
C HIS A 200 -10.63 -18.69 -10.72
N ARG A 201 -10.18 -17.65 -11.42
CA ARG A 201 -9.93 -17.82 -12.85
C ARG A 201 -8.70 -18.72 -12.94
N PRO A 202 -8.79 -19.88 -13.63
CA PRO A 202 -7.60 -20.66 -13.92
C PRO A 202 -6.52 -19.75 -14.53
N GLY A 203 -5.30 -19.78 -13.99
CA GLY A 203 -4.17 -18.94 -14.43
C GLY A 203 -4.01 -17.59 -13.72
N LEU A 204 -4.71 -17.35 -12.61
CA LEU A 204 -4.47 -16.16 -11.79
C LEU A 204 -3.49 -16.49 -10.65
N ASP A 205 -2.19 -16.42 -10.93
CA ASP A 205 -1.07 -16.69 -10.00
C ASP A 205 -0.94 -15.61 -8.93
N LEU A 206 -1.98 -15.44 -8.13
CA LEU A 206 -2.02 -14.48 -7.05
C LEU A 206 -1.65 -15.18 -5.74
N PRO A 207 -0.57 -14.74 -5.06
CA PRO A 207 -0.26 -15.20 -3.72
C PRO A 207 -1.48 -15.08 -2.79
N PRO A 208 -1.80 -16.14 -2.02
CA PRO A 208 -2.87 -16.12 -1.02
C PRO A 208 -2.49 -15.27 0.20
N LEU A 209 -1.44 -14.45 0.11
CA LEU A 209 -1.02 -13.54 1.18
C LEU A 209 -2.12 -12.51 1.49
N TYR A 210 -2.42 -12.38 2.77
CA TYR A 210 -3.43 -11.46 3.29
C TYR A 210 -2.88 -10.63 4.43
N VAL A 211 -3.34 -9.38 4.50
CA VAL A 211 -3.23 -8.55 5.71
C VAL A 211 -4.40 -7.57 5.78
N ASN A 212 -4.91 -7.34 6.98
CA ASN A 212 -5.92 -6.33 7.21
C ASN A 212 -5.31 -4.93 7.01
N VAL A 213 -6.01 -4.05 6.28
CA VAL A 213 -5.57 -2.66 6.07
C VAL A 213 -5.28 -1.93 7.40
N ALA A 214 -5.99 -2.26 8.47
CA ALA A 214 -5.76 -1.68 9.79
C ALA A 214 -4.37 -2.02 10.33
N ASP A 215 -3.88 -3.24 10.09
CA ASP A 215 -2.55 -3.69 10.52
C ASP A 215 -1.45 -3.10 9.64
N VAL A 216 -1.68 -2.98 8.32
CA VAL A 216 -0.75 -2.26 7.43
C VAL A 216 -0.59 -0.82 7.90
N THR A 217 -1.69 -0.14 8.20
CA THR A 217 -1.63 1.23 8.71
C THR A 217 -0.97 1.31 10.08
N LYS A 218 -1.30 0.37 10.99
CA LYS A 218 -0.66 0.30 12.31
C LYS A 218 0.85 0.14 12.18
N ALA A 219 1.32 -0.68 11.24
CA ALA A 219 2.74 -0.82 10.93
C ALA A 219 3.38 0.50 10.50
N HIS A 220 2.69 1.32 9.69
CA HIS A 220 3.18 2.66 9.33
C HIS A 220 3.29 3.58 10.55
N VAL A 221 2.25 3.65 11.39
CA VAL A 221 2.26 4.51 12.59
C VAL A 221 3.35 4.04 13.58
N LEU A 222 3.54 2.74 13.75
CA LEU A 222 4.58 2.17 14.60
C LEU A 222 5.98 2.42 14.03
N ALA A 223 6.18 2.27 12.72
CA ALA A 223 7.46 2.58 12.07
C ALA A 223 7.85 4.05 12.26
N LEU A 224 6.86 4.96 12.23
CA LEU A 224 7.09 6.38 12.51
C LEU A 224 7.50 6.65 13.97
N ARG A 225 6.93 5.91 14.91
CA ARG A 225 7.21 6.02 16.35
C ARG A 225 8.49 5.33 16.80
N ALA A 226 8.89 4.27 16.12
CA ALA A 226 10.05 3.47 16.48
C ALA A 226 11.31 4.35 16.57
N PRO A 227 12.28 4.06 17.45
CA PRO A 227 13.55 4.76 17.47
C PRO A 227 14.23 4.75 16.09
N SER A 228 14.97 5.81 15.77
CA SER A 228 15.72 5.87 14.51
C SER A 228 16.74 4.74 14.45
N ALA A 229 16.81 4.06 13.31
CA ALA A 229 17.82 3.03 13.04
C ALA A 229 18.91 3.60 12.13
N SER A 230 20.13 3.07 12.26
CA SER A 230 21.26 3.39 11.37
C SER A 230 21.22 2.66 10.03
N LYS A 231 20.30 1.71 9.87
CA LYS A 231 20.11 0.93 8.64
C LYS A 231 18.66 1.02 8.18
N PRO A 232 18.41 1.03 6.86
CA PRO A 232 17.07 0.93 6.33
C PRO A 232 16.39 -0.37 6.78
N LYS A 233 15.09 -0.29 7.03
CA LYS A 233 14.26 -1.41 7.52
C LYS A 233 13.26 -1.79 6.45
N ARG A 234 12.99 -3.09 6.30
CA ARG A 234 11.83 -3.61 5.56
C ARG A 234 10.99 -4.44 6.49
N ILE A 235 9.73 -4.07 6.66
CA ILE A 235 8.78 -4.76 7.52
C ILE A 235 7.72 -5.39 6.63
N ILE A 236 7.88 -6.68 6.33
CA ILE A 236 6.88 -7.43 5.55
C ILE A 236 5.63 -7.61 6.41
N VAL A 237 4.54 -6.94 6.01
CA VAL A 237 3.28 -7.00 6.75
C VAL A 237 2.39 -8.06 6.10
N SER A 238 2.36 -9.24 6.72
CA SER A 238 1.54 -10.39 6.32
C SER A 238 0.87 -11.00 7.55
N SER A 239 -0.40 -11.38 7.41
CA SER A 239 -1.20 -12.07 8.44
C SER A 239 -1.37 -13.56 8.15
N GLY A 240 -0.68 -14.08 7.13
CA GLY A 240 -0.77 -15.47 6.67
C GLY A 240 -1.51 -15.63 5.35
N GLU A 241 -1.96 -16.86 5.10
CA GLU A 241 -2.64 -17.25 3.87
C GLU A 241 -4.16 -17.10 3.99
N PHE A 242 -4.79 -16.79 2.86
CA PHE A 242 -6.23 -16.63 2.73
C PHE A 242 -6.67 -16.90 1.30
N TYR A 243 -7.58 -17.86 1.15
CA TYR A 243 -8.22 -18.16 -0.12
C TYR A 243 -9.63 -17.55 -0.17
N PHE A 244 -10.11 -17.25 -1.39
CA PHE A 244 -11.49 -16.76 -1.53
C PHE A 244 -12.54 -17.81 -1.14
N SER A 245 -12.19 -19.09 -1.24
CA SER A 245 -12.96 -20.20 -0.71
C SER A 245 -13.15 -20.09 0.80
N ASP A 246 -12.11 -19.73 1.56
CA ASP A 246 -12.19 -19.47 3.01
C ASP A 246 -13.16 -18.33 3.29
N ALA A 247 -13.09 -17.26 2.49
CA ALA A 247 -14.04 -16.14 2.57
C ALA A 247 -15.49 -16.62 2.40
N ILE A 248 -15.74 -17.45 1.39
CA ILE A 248 -17.08 -17.96 1.06
C ILE A 248 -17.58 -18.89 2.16
N ARG A 249 -16.76 -19.84 2.63
CA ARG A 249 -17.10 -20.72 3.75
C ARG A 249 -17.39 -19.92 5.02
N HIS A 250 -16.58 -18.91 5.33
CA HIS A 250 -16.78 -18.05 6.49
C HIS A 250 -18.08 -17.23 6.37
N LEU A 251 -18.31 -16.56 5.24
CA LEU A 251 -19.53 -15.78 5.01
C LEU A 251 -20.79 -16.66 5.07
N ALA A 252 -20.75 -17.87 4.52
CA ALA A 252 -21.86 -18.82 4.61
C ALA A 252 -22.15 -19.24 6.06
N SER A 253 -21.14 -19.26 6.92
CA SER A 253 -21.28 -19.57 8.34
C SER A 253 -21.89 -18.40 9.13
N ILE A 254 -21.38 -17.18 8.94
CA ILE A 254 -21.80 -16.01 9.73
C ILE A 254 -23.05 -15.29 9.18
N LEU A 255 -23.39 -15.50 7.90
CA LEU A 255 -24.55 -14.91 7.22
C LEU A 255 -25.29 -15.99 6.40
N PRO A 256 -25.96 -16.96 7.06
CA PRO A 256 -26.60 -18.08 6.37
C PRO A 256 -27.65 -17.66 5.34
N GLU A 257 -28.32 -16.52 5.55
CA GLU A 257 -29.31 -15.93 4.64
C GLU A 257 -28.71 -15.49 3.29
N LEU A 258 -27.39 -15.29 3.23
CA LEU A 258 -26.68 -14.95 2.00
C LEU A 258 -26.21 -16.18 1.22
N LYS A 259 -26.33 -17.41 1.76
CA LYS A 259 -25.81 -18.63 1.13
C LYS A 259 -26.23 -18.78 -0.34
N ALA A 260 -27.51 -18.56 -0.65
CA ALA A 260 -28.04 -18.66 -2.01
C ALA A 260 -27.46 -17.62 -3.00
N ARG A 261 -26.78 -16.59 -2.49
CA ARG A 261 -26.12 -15.53 -3.27
C ARG A 261 -24.61 -15.68 -3.29
N LEU A 262 -24.06 -16.58 -2.48
CA LEU A 262 -22.64 -16.88 -2.48
C LEU A 262 -22.33 -17.85 -3.63
N PRO A 263 -21.10 -17.82 -4.16
CA PRO A 263 -20.70 -18.79 -5.16
C PRO A 263 -20.73 -20.22 -4.61
N ASP A 264 -21.17 -21.16 -5.45
CA ASP A 264 -21.06 -22.58 -5.15
C ASP A 264 -19.60 -23.03 -5.27
N LEU A 265 -19.08 -23.61 -4.19
CA LEU A 265 -17.71 -24.15 -4.12
C LEU A 265 -17.61 -25.58 -4.63
N SER A 266 -18.73 -26.28 -4.86
CA SER A 266 -18.73 -27.69 -5.29
C SER A 266 -18.04 -27.93 -6.64
N ALA A 267 -18.06 -26.92 -7.52
CA ALA A 267 -17.43 -26.93 -8.82
C ALA A 267 -16.10 -26.14 -8.86
N ALA A 268 -15.65 -25.60 -7.73
CA ALA A 268 -14.40 -24.84 -7.67
C ALA A 268 -13.20 -25.81 -7.61
N PRO A 269 -12.07 -25.49 -8.26
CA PRO A 269 -10.81 -26.20 -8.03
C PRO A 269 -10.44 -26.19 -6.54
N GLU A 270 -9.80 -27.25 -6.06
CA GLU A 270 -9.21 -27.23 -4.71
C GLU A 270 -8.17 -26.12 -4.61
N ASP A 271 -8.11 -25.46 -3.45
CA ASP A 271 -7.03 -24.54 -3.18
C ASP A 271 -5.69 -25.31 -3.13
N PRO A 272 -4.61 -24.74 -3.66
CA PRO A 272 -3.28 -25.34 -3.57
C PRO A 272 -2.95 -25.70 -2.12
N LYS A 273 -2.49 -26.92 -1.89
CA LYS A 273 -1.97 -27.37 -0.59
C LYS A 273 -0.47 -27.09 -0.60
N GLU A 274 0.03 -26.55 0.52
CA GLU A 274 1.48 -26.40 0.78
C GLU A 274 2.23 -27.74 0.59
#